data_AF-A0A2E0PJY3-F1
#
_entry.id   AF-A0A2E0PJY3-F1
#
_cell.length_a   1.000
_cell.length_b   1.000
_cell.length_c   1.000
_cell.angle_alpha   90.00
_cell.angle_beta   90.00
_cell.angle_gamma   90.00
#
_symmetry.space_group_name_H-M   'P 1'
#
loop_
_entity.id
_entity.type
_entity.pdbx_description
1 polymer ?
#
loop_
_entity_poly.entity_id
_entity_poly.type
_entity_poly.pdbx_seq_one_letter_code
_entity_poly.pdbx_strand_id
1 'polypeptide(L)'
;MASNKQWIDSIQLEKRFIMKNLFQILFIIACFFISDLSAQSRSKRNNQEKRNIDQFKINAYPIVTEDENVKLLVYGLIPYQSLQFLKSNMSFVAGYETSISIRDKDGNQLDRKTFQSNVKVGDYISTVDRSSREVVMAEFLVKDQEYTIVGELIDQDTRIKGVVKKEIDLNGLLEEVCIYPPFIIGEYPGVWGFEENEIPVTTRDINHKIKEFPLFLSGKVNPGEFTVSIIAKDANDEIFWNKELELSSDSNIFSERIIIDKKPEENLSMEVSVSLKQNKITDLKKMSLRIRKPGLSFFINNVDEALDQMRYIVTDEEYKLVKKAKRKEREKLFYQFWDDRDPTPGTISNELMDQYYYRVKYSNEKFASFQPGWKTDMGMIYILFGPPDDMQRTFGQNTRNTYETWYYYSINRNFSFYDENGFGDFKLTTPYYRAVGW
;
A
#
# COMPACT_ATOMS: atom_id res chain seq x y z
N MET A 1 37.88 38.00 -76.90
CA MET A 1 37.01 36.86 -76.55
C MET A 1 37.39 36.12 -75.26
N ALA A 2 38.57 36.33 -74.65
CA ALA A 2 38.96 35.64 -73.41
C ALA A 2 38.40 36.28 -72.10
N SER A 3 38.14 37.60 -72.07
CA SER A 3 37.65 38.30 -70.88
C SER A 3 36.17 38.02 -70.54
N ASN A 4 35.35 37.59 -71.49
CA ASN A 4 33.93 37.30 -71.25
C ASN A 4 33.71 35.88 -70.69
N LYS A 5 34.66 34.96 -70.85
CA LYS A 5 34.53 33.58 -70.40
C LYS A 5 34.78 33.46 -68.89
N GLN A 6 35.80 34.17 -68.38
CA GLN A 6 36.07 34.26 -66.94
C GLN A 6 34.96 34.93 -66.13
N TRP A 7 34.28 35.93 -66.70
CA TRP A 7 33.16 36.61 -66.03
C TRP A 7 31.88 35.74 -66.00
N ILE A 8 31.63 34.97 -67.06
CA ILE A 8 30.50 34.02 -67.10
C ILE A 8 30.78 32.83 -66.16
N ASP A 9 32.01 32.32 -66.11
CA ASP A 9 32.40 31.23 -65.22
C ASP A 9 32.39 31.66 -63.74
N SER A 10 32.76 32.92 -63.42
CA SER A 10 32.65 33.45 -62.06
C SER A 10 31.20 33.60 -61.62
N ILE A 11 30.30 34.03 -62.52
CA ILE A 11 28.86 34.11 -62.24
C ILE A 11 28.23 32.72 -62.10
N GLN A 12 28.67 31.71 -62.87
CA GLN A 12 28.21 30.34 -62.70
C GLN A 12 28.73 29.70 -61.39
N LEU A 13 29.96 30.01 -60.98
CA LEU A 13 30.53 29.57 -59.70
C LEU A 13 29.83 30.24 -58.51
N GLU A 14 29.58 31.54 -58.56
CA GLU A 14 28.80 32.24 -57.53
C GLU A 14 27.36 31.73 -57.47
N LYS A 15 26.69 31.51 -58.61
CA LYS A 15 25.34 30.91 -58.62
C LYS A 15 25.32 29.48 -58.06
N ARG A 16 26.35 28.67 -58.32
CA ARG A 16 26.48 27.32 -57.74
C ARG A 16 26.78 27.37 -56.24
N PHE A 17 27.58 28.34 -55.79
CA PHE A 17 27.89 28.53 -54.37
C PHE A 17 26.67 29.04 -53.59
N ILE A 18 25.95 30.02 -54.14
CA ILE A 18 24.70 30.53 -53.59
C ILE A 18 23.62 29.44 -53.61
N MET A 19 23.48 28.66 -54.69
CA MET A 19 22.54 27.54 -54.72
C MET A 19 22.91 26.42 -53.73
N LYS A 20 24.20 26.11 -53.52
CA LYS A 20 24.62 25.12 -52.50
C LYS A 20 24.30 25.60 -51.09
N ASN A 21 24.54 26.87 -50.79
CA ASN A 21 24.20 27.45 -49.50
C ASN A 21 22.68 27.58 -49.33
N LEU A 22 21.92 27.89 -50.39
CA LEU A 22 20.46 27.89 -50.34
C LEU A 22 19.92 26.47 -50.11
N PHE A 23 20.52 25.45 -50.73
CA PHE A 23 20.14 24.05 -50.53
C PHE A 23 20.50 23.57 -49.13
N GLN A 24 21.65 23.96 -48.58
CA GLN A 24 22.02 23.66 -47.19
C GLN A 24 21.11 24.38 -46.19
N ILE A 25 20.73 25.63 -46.45
CA ILE A 25 19.78 26.38 -45.62
C ILE A 25 18.37 25.79 -45.73
N LEU A 26 17.91 25.41 -46.93
CA LEU A 26 16.63 24.71 -47.14
C LEU A 26 16.64 23.29 -46.54
N PHE A 27 17.78 22.60 -46.53
CA PHE A 27 17.92 21.27 -45.91
C PHE A 27 17.94 21.38 -44.37
N ILE A 28 18.59 22.42 -43.81
CA ILE A 28 18.55 22.71 -42.38
C ILE A 28 17.13 23.13 -41.96
N ILE A 29 16.45 23.97 -42.73
CA ILE A 29 15.05 24.36 -42.48
C ILE A 29 14.12 23.15 -42.63
N ALA A 30 14.33 22.26 -43.62
CA ALA A 30 13.58 21.01 -43.74
C ALA A 30 13.86 20.04 -42.58
N CYS A 31 15.09 20.00 -42.03
CA CYS A 31 15.39 19.24 -40.82
C CYS A 31 14.74 19.85 -39.56
N PHE A 32 14.56 21.18 -39.50
CA PHE A 32 13.83 21.85 -38.42
C PHE A 32 12.30 21.73 -38.56
N PHE A 33 11.76 21.52 -39.77
CA PHE A 33 10.33 21.25 -40.00
C PHE A 33 9.95 19.76 -39.95
N ILE A 34 10.93 18.84 -39.94
CA ILE A 34 10.72 17.40 -39.71
C ILE A 34 10.84 17.04 -38.21
N SER A 35 11.43 17.90 -37.38
CA SER A 35 11.46 17.70 -35.91
C SER A 35 10.17 18.06 -35.17
N ASP A 36 9.17 18.68 -35.83
CA ASP A 36 7.89 19.05 -35.20
C ASP A 36 6.67 18.22 -35.65
N LEU A 37 6.89 17.11 -36.37
CA LEU A 37 5.85 16.13 -36.73
C LEU A 37 5.89 14.84 -35.90
N SER A 38 6.34 14.94 -34.65
CA SER A 38 6.13 13.91 -33.61
C SER A 38 5.57 14.48 -32.30
N ALA A 39 5.01 15.70 -32.33
CA ALA A 39 4.28 16.31 -31.22
C ALA A 39 2.75 16.25 -31.44
N GLN A 40 2.23 15.12 -31.92
CA GLN A 40 0.89 14.68 -31.54
C GLN A 40 1.06 13.61 -30.45
N SER A 41 1.53 14.07 -29.29
CA SER A 41 1.24 13.43 -28.02
C SER A 41 -0.29 13.41 -27.89
N ARG A 42 -0.91 12.35 -28.41
CA ARG A 42 -2.22 11.89 -27.95
C ARG A 42 -2.19 12.03 -26.44
N SER A 43 -3.10 12.83 -25.90
CA SER A 43 -3.54 12.78 -24.52
C SER A 43 -4.22 11.43 -24.26
N LYS A 44 -3.46 10.34 -24.38
CA LYS A 44 -3.74 9.13 -23.64
C LYS A 44 -3.43 9.47 -22.20
N ARG A 45 -4.47 9.76 -21.43
CA ARG A 45 -4.50 9.50 -19.98
C ARG A 45 -3.76 8.18 -19.76
N ASN A 46 -2.52 8.23 -19.28
CA ASN A 46 -1.77 7.05 -18.90
C ASN A 46 -2.47 6.48 -17.66
N ASN A 47 -3.43 5.59 -17.88
CA ASN A 47 -3.63 4.44 -17.00
C ASN A 47 -2.46 3.48 -17.23
N GLN A 48 -1.22 3.93 -16.96
CA GLN A 48 -0.16 2.97 -16.69
C GLN A 48 -0.57 2.33 -15.36
N GLU A 49 -0.96 1.07 -15.39
CA GLU A 49 -1.11 0.28 -14.17
C GLU A 49 0.19 0.47 -13.36
N LYS A 50 0.06 1.02 -12.15
CA LYS A 50 1.21 1.20 -11.26
C LYS A 50 1.90 -0.15 -11.13
N ARG A 51 3.20 -0.20 -11.40
CA ARG A 51 3.96 -1.44 -11.25
C ARG A 51 3.97 -1.82 -9.77
N ASN A 52 4.13 -3.10 -9.49
CA ASN A 52 4.21 -3.61 -8.12
C ASN A 52 5.25 -2.88 -7.27
N ILE A 53 6.43 -2.63 -7.83
CA ILE A 53 7.52 -1.89 -7.19
C ILE A 53 7.13 -0.45 -6.80
N ASP A 54 6.12 0.15 -7.45
CA ASP A 54 5.67 1.52 -7.20
C ASP A 54 4.62 1.60 -6.07
N GLN A 55 4.31 0.47 -5.41
CA GLN A 55 3.33 0.39 -4.33
C GLN A 55 3.92 0.64 -2.92
N PHE A 56 5.25 0.72 -2.78
CA PHE A 56 5.87 1.11 -1.52
C PHE A 56 5.47 2.54 -1.14
N LYS A 57 5.52 2.87 0.15
CA LYS A 57 5.06 4.16 0.68
C LYS A 57 6.12 4.77 1.58
N ILE A 58 6.11 6.09 1.68
CA ILE A 58 6.90 6.82 2.66
C ILE A 58 5.99 7.68 3.54
N ASN A 59 6.25 7.65 4.84
CA ASN A 59 5.58 8.50 5.83
C ASN A 59 6.62 9.20 6.69
N ALA A 60 6.28 10.38 7.20
CA ALA A 60 7.23 11.26 7.84
C ALA A 60 6.54 11.97 8.98
N TYR A 61 7.20 12.00 10.14
CA TYR A 61 6.66 12.47 11.41
C TYR A 61 7.71 13.35 12.07
N PRO A 62 7.50 14.67 12.15
CA PRO A 62 8.38 15.54 12.91
C PRO A 62 8.19 15.27 14.40
N ILE A 63 9.29 15.24 15.13
CA ILE A 63 9.39 15.05 16.58
C ILE A 63 10.20 16.21 17.13
N VAL A 64 9.70 16.80 18.21
CA VAL A 64 10.37 17.92 18.85
C VAL A 64 11.72 17.50 19.42
N THR A 65 12.70 18.40 19.38
CA THR A 65 13.97 18.26 20.10
C THR A 65 14.24 19.52 20.91
N GLU A 66 15.12 19.40 21.91
CA GLU A 66 15.61 20.57 22.66
C GLU A 66 16.49 21.47 21.79
N ASP A 67 17.10 20.91 20.74
CA ASP A 67 17.94 21.63 19.80
C ASP A 67 17.12 22.57 18.90
N GLU A 68 17.83 23.43 18.15
CA GLU A 68 17.24 24.25 17.09
C GLU A 68 16.97 23.46 15.79
N ASN A 69 16.72 22.15 15.89
CA ASN A 69 16.41 21.30 14.75
C ASN A 69 15.14 20.51 15.01
N VAL A 70 14.39 20.26 13.95
CA VAL A 70 13.29 19.31 13.92
C VAL A 70 13.88 17.93 13.67
N LYS A 71 13.61 16.96 14.55
CA LYS A 71 13.91 15.55 14.29
C LYS A 71 12.81 14.98 13.42
N LEU A 72 13.13 14.56 12.22
CA LEU A 72 12.19 14.00 11.26
C LEU A 72 12.38 12.48 11.16
N LEU A 73 11.41 11.72 11.70
CA LEU A 73 11.36 10.27 11.54
C LEU A 73 10.63 9.91 10.25
N VAL A 74 11.28 9.16 9.37
CA VAL A 74 10.76 8.78 8.06
C VAL A 74 10.69 7.26 7.94
N TYR A 75 9.52 6.73 7.63
CA TYR A 75 9.23 5.31 7.50
C TYR A 75 9.00 4.93 6.04
N GLY A 76 9.77 3.99 5.53
CA GLY A 76 9.55 3.31 4.25
C GLY A 76 8.77 2.02 4.48
N LEU A 77 7.57 1.93 3.92
CA LEU A 77 6.73 0.72 3.95
C LEU A 77 6.89 -0.02 2.63
N ILE A 78 7.35 -1.26 2.67
CA ILE A 78 7.62 -2.08 1.49
C ILE A 78 6.67 -3.30 1.52
N PRO A 79 5.52 -3.23 0.83
CA PRO A 79 4.62 -4.38 0.71
C PRO A 79 5.34 -5.57 0.06
N TYR A 80 5.02 -6.79 0.48
CA TYR A 80 5.63 -7.98 -0.12
C TYR A 80 5.29 -8.10 -1.62
N GLN A 81 4.06 -7.74 -2.00
CA GLN A 81 3.66 -7.65 -3.41
C GLN A 81 4.50 -6.69 -4.25
N SER A 82 5.29 -5.78 -3.65
CA SER A 82 6.22 -4.91 -4.37
C SER A 82 7.54 -5.60 -4.74
N LEU A 83 7.82 -6.76 -4.15
CA LEU A 83 9.05 -7.52 -4.32
C LEU A 83 8.81 -8.77 -5.17
N GLN A 84 9.83 -9.18 -5.90
CA GLN A 84 9.84 -10.43 -6.63
C GLN A 84 10.36 -11.54 -5.71
N PHE A 85 9.45 -12.43 -5.31
CA PHE A 85 9.84 -13.63 -4.58
C PHE A 85 10.27 -14.73 -5.55
N LEU A 86 11.38 -15.38 -5.24
CA LEU A 86 11.89 -16.56 -5.93
C LEU A 86 11.81 -17.78 -5.00
N LYS A 87 11.36 -18.92 -5.56
CA LYS A 87 11.32 -20.19 -4.83
C LYS A 87 12.75 -20.65 -4.54
N SER A 88 13.05 -20.91 -3.27
CA SER A 88 14.31 -21.44 -2.77
C SER A 88 14.04 -22.57 -1.79
N ASN A 89 14.28 -23.81 -2.24
CA ASN A 89 13.92 -25.05 -1.54
C ASN A 89 12.42 -25.09 -1.16
N MET A 90 12.12 -25.16 0.14
CA MET A 90 10.77 -25.17 0.71
C MET A 90 10.27 -23.77 1.12
N SER A 91 10.88 -22.70 0.60
CA SER A 91 10.57 -21.32 0.97
C SER A 91 10.64 -20.39 -0.23
N PHE A 92 10.20 -19.15 -0.05
CA PHE A 92 10.32 -18.09 -1.04
C PHE A 92 11.15 -16.96 -0.44
N VAL A 93 12.08 -16.41 -1.23
CA VAL A 93 12.99 -15.35 -0.79
C VAL A 93 12.89 -14.19 -1.77
N ALA A 94 12.88 -12.95 -1.26
CA ALA A 94 13.00 -11.73 -2.05
C ALA A 94 14.05 -10.82 -1.43
N GLY A 95 15.01 -10.35 -2.22
CA GLY A 95 16.00 -9.37 -1.80
C GLY A 95 15.59 -7.96 -2.21
N TYR A 96 15.82 -6.97 -1.34
CA TYR A 96 15.60 -5.57 -1.68
C TYR A 96 16.75 -4.67 -1.23
N GLU A 97 16.94 -3.58 -1.95
CA GLU A 97 17.72 -2.43 -1.54
C GLU A 97 16.80 -1.21 -1.56
N THR A 98 16.77 -0.45 -0.48
CA THR A 98 15.93 0.73 -0.37
C THR A 98 16.73 1.90 0.19
N SER A 99 16.35 3.11 -0.20
CA SER A 99 16.94 4.30 0.40
C SER A 99 15.90 5.37 0.62
N ILE A 100 16.10 6.15 1.68
CA ILE A 100 15.31 7.32 2.02
C ILE A 100 16.27 8.50 1.99
N SER A 101 15.95 9.50 1.18
CA SER A 101 16.72 10.74 1.08
C SER A 101 15.83 11.94 1.31
N ILE A 102 16.42 13.02 1.80
CA ILE A 102 15.74 14.30 2.00
C ILE A 102 16.40 15.36 1.13
N ARG A 103 15.57 16.17 0.47
CA ARG A 103 16.00 17.23 -0.45
C ARG A 103 15.41 18.56 -0.03
N ASP A 104 16.19 19.61 -0.18
CA ASP A 104 15.70 20.98 0.00
C ASP A 104 14.75 21.41 -1.13
N LYS A 105 14.21 22.63 -1.02
CA LYS A 105 13.32 23.25 -2.02
C LYS A 105 13.96 23.42 -3.40
N ASP A 106 15.29 23.53 -3.46
CA ASP A 106 16.05 23.69 -4.70
C ASP A 106 16.36 22.32 -5.35
N GLY A 107 15.98 21.23 -4.69
CA GLY A 107 16.14 19.86 -5.14
C GLY A 107 17.50 19.24 -4.79
N ASN A 108 18.35 19.95 -4.03
CA ASN A 108 19.63 19.43 -3.57
C ASN A 108 19.38 18.38 -2.49
N GLN A 109 20.07 17.25 -2.59
CA GLN A 109 20.00 16.21 -1.57
C GLN A 109 20.85 16.61 -0.36
N LEU A 110 20.21 16.68 0.81
CA LEU A 110 20.88 17.02 2.06
C LEU A 110 21.47 15.79 2.76
N ASP A 111 20.71 14.70 2.81
CA ASP A 111 21.15 13.42 3.39
C ASP A 111 20.41 12.23 2.75
N ARG A 112 20.96 11.03 2.92
CA ARG A 112 20.42 9.76 2.45
C ARG A 112 20.80 8.61 3.38
N LYS A 113 19.81 7.79 3.74
CA LYS A 113 19.98 6.50 4.42
C LYS A 113 19.66 5.36 3.46
N THR A 114 20.44 4.29 3.51
CA THR A 114 20.27 3.10 2.66
C THR A 114 20.13 1.86 3.53
N PHE A 115 19.26 0.95 3.11
CA PHE A 115 18.95 -0.30 3.79
C PHE A 115 18.94 -1.43 2.76
N GLN A 116 19.39 -2.61 3.19
CA GLN A 116 19.40 -3.80 2.36
C GLN A 116 19.02 -4.99 3.23
N SER A 117 18.05 -5.79 2.78
CA SER A 117 17.62 -6.98 3.50
C SER A 117 17.01 -8.01 2.54
N ASN A 118 16.77 -9.21 3.08
CA ASN A 118 16.09 -10.30 2.40
C ASN A 118 14.88 -10.72 3.23
N VAL A 119 13.73 -10.87 2.57
CA VAL A 119 12.50 -11.41 3.16
C VAL A 119 12.40 -12.89 2.82
N LYS A 120 12.07 -13.73 3.80
CA LYS A 120 11.86 -15.17 3.60
C LYS A 120 10.49 -15.57 4.12
N VAL A 121 9.70 -16.22 3.28
CA VAL A 121 8.37 -16.75 3.64
C VAL A 121 8.25 -18.23 3.30
N GLY A 122 7.40 -18.96 4.01
CA GLY A 122 7.28 -20.42 3.89
C GLY A 122 6.43 -20.90 2.71
N ASP A 123 5.53 -20.05 2.20
CA ASP A 123 4.55 -20.42 1.20
C ASP A 123 4.33 -19.29 0.18
N TYR A 124 3.76 -19.62 -0.99
CA TYR A 124 3.52 -18.66 -2.06
C TYR A 124 2.49 -17.59 -1.67
N ILE A 125 1.50 -17.91 -0.83
CA ILE A 125 0.43 -16.97 -0.49
C ILE A 125 0.98 -15.81 0.30
N SER A 126 1.89 -16.09 1.22
CA SER A 126 2.65 -15.09 1.96
C SER A 126 3.38 -14.11 1.01
N THR A 127 3.81 -14.54 -0.18
CA THR A 127 4.48 -13.65 -1.17
C THR A 127 3.53 -12.64 -1.83
N VAL A 128 2.23 -12.98 -1.94
CA VAL A 128 1.20 -12.14 -2.57
C VAL A 128 0.25 -11.50 -1.55
N ASP A 129 0.54 -11.70 -0.27
CA ASP A 129 -0.22 -11.16 0.84
C ASP A 129 -0.14 -9.63 0.88
N ARG A 130 -1.31 -8.98 0.95
CA ARG A 130 -1.42 -7.52 0.78
C ARG A 130 -1.23 -6.73 2.07
N SER A 131 -1.29 -7.40 3.22
CA SER A 131 -1.04 -6.80 4.54
C SER A 131 0.42 -6.91 4.95
N SER A 132 1.10 -8.00 4.54
CA SER A 132 2.53 -8.20 4.78
C SER A 132 3.40 -7.12 4.15
N ARG A 133 4.28 -6.56 4.97
CA ARG A 133 5.23 -5.51 4.59
C ARG A 133 6.47 -5.56 5.46
N GLU A 134 7.57 -5.15 4.87
CA GLU A 134 8.76 -4.69 5.60
C GLU A 134 8.62 -3.20 5.93
N VAL A 135 9.26 -2.79 7.03
CA VAL A 135 9.37 -1.38 7.41
C VAL A 135 10.83 -1.03 7.61
N VAL A 136 11.26 0.09 7.04
CA VAL A 136 12.57 0.71 7.30
C VAL A 136 12.35 2.10 7.88
N MET A 137 13.27 2.56 8.74
CA MET A 137 13.20 3.86 9.38
C MET A 137 14.50 4.65 9.19
N ALA A 138 14.37 5.91 8.78
CA ALA A 138 15.45 6.88 8.72
C ALA A 138 15.14 8.06 9.63
N GLU A 139 16.17 8.59 10.30
CA GLU A 139 16.09 9.82 11.09
C GLU A 139 16.92 10.92 10.42
N PHE A 140 16.35 12.13 10.34
CA PHE A 140 17.01 13.33 9.85
C PHE A 140 16.85 14.47 10.84
N LEU A 141 17.88 15.29 11.02
CA LEU A 141 17.79 16.57 11.75
C LEU A 141 17.73 17.70 10.72
N VAL A 142 16.66 18.48 10.73
CA VAL A 142 16.37 19.49 9.71
C VAL A 142 15.83 20.78 10.32
N LYS A 143 15.95 21.90 9.59
CA LYS A 143 15.31 23.18 9.96
C LYS A 143 13.82 23.18 9.59
N ASP A 144 13.05 24.12 10.13
CA ASP A 144 11.61 24.30 9.89
C ASP A 144 11.32 24.95 8.52
N GLN A 145 11.55 24.20 7.46
CA GLN A 145 11.30 24.62 6.08
C GLN A 145 10.64 23.49 5.29
N GLU A 146 10.34 23.73 4.02
CA GLU A 146 9.83 22.72 3.11
C GLU A 146 10.93 21.78 2.62
N TYR A 147 10.60 20.48 2.54
CA TYR A 147 11.47 19.46 1.97
C TYR A 147 10.72 18.49 1.06
N THR A 148 11.46 17.85 0.16
CA THR A 148 11.00 16.67 -0.56
C THR A 148 11.73 15.43 -0.04
N ILE A 149 10.98 14.49 0.52
CA ILE A 149 11.48 13.17 0.88
C ILE A 149 11.37 12.28 -0.36
N VAL A 150 12.46 11.63 -0.73
CA VAL A 150 12.53 10.70 -1.85
C VAL A 150 12.92 9.32 -1.34
N GLY A 151 11.95 8.41 -1.41
CA GLY A 151 12.17 6.98 -1.24
C GLY A 151 12.50 6.32 -2.57
N GLU A 152 13.44 5.40 -2.57
CA GLU A 152 13.78 4.55 -3.72
C GLU A 152 13.80 3.10 -3.28
N LEU A 153 13.11 2.22 -4.01
CA LEU A 153 13.10 0.78 -3.77
C LEU A 153 13.62 0.06 -5.01
N ILE A 154 14.59 -0.83 -4.83
CA ILE A 154 15.16 -1.66 -5.88
C ILE A 154 14.97 -3.11 -5.46
N ASP A 155 14.25 -3.86 -6.29
CA ASP A 155 14.18 -5.30 -6.17
C ASP A 155 15.50 -5.91 -6.66
N GLN A 156 16.15 -6.74 -5.85
CA GLN A 156 17.51 -7.21 -6.14
C GLN A 156 17.55 -8.22 -7.29
N ASP A 157 16.47 -8.97 -7.50
CA ASP A 157 16.38 -10.01 -8.52
C ASP A 157 16.05 -9.42 -9.89
N THR A 158 15.00 -8.61 -9.97
CA THR A 158 14.55 -7.97 -11.22
C THR A 158 15.33 -6.71 -11.57
N ARG A 159 16.04 -6.12 -10.59
CA ARG A 159 16.71 -4.81 -10.69
C ARG A 159 15.77 -3.65 -11.03
N ILE A 160 14.46 -3.86 -10.95
CA ILE A 160 13.48 -2.81 -11.21
C ILE A 160 13.49 -1.84 -10.03
N LYS A 161 13.52 -0.54 -10.35
CA LYS A 161 13.46 0.56 -9.40
C LYS A 161 12.08 1.21 -9.37
N GLY A 162 11.54 1.36 -8.15
CA GLY A 162 10.41 2.23 -7.81
C GLY A 162 10.92 3.49 -7.10
N VAL A 163 10.24 4.61 -7.32
CA VAL A 163 10.55 5.90 -6.66
C VAL A 163 9.27 6.54 -6.18
N VAL A 164 9.26 6.99 -4.93
CA VAL A 164 8.15 7.72 -4.32
C VAL A 164 8.69 9.01 -3.75
N LYS A 165 7.98 10.11 -4.02
CA LYS A 165 8.28 11.43 -3.48
C LYS A 165 7.16 11.89 -2.57
N LYS A 166 7.51 12.53 -1.47
CA LYS A 166 6.56 13.14 -0.52
C LYS A 166 7.10 14.50 -0.11
N GLU A 167 6.31 15.52 -0.39
CA GLU A 167 6.56 16.87 0.11
C GLU A 167 6.13 16.95 1.57
N ILE A 168 6.90 17.68 2.37
CA ILE A 168 6.60 17.96 3.76
C ILE A 168 6.91 19.42 4.05
N ASP A 169 5.96 20.08 4.70
CA ASP A 169 6.08 21.45 5.20
C ASP A 169 6.32 21.38 6.72
N LEU A 170 7.47 21.90 7.15
CA LEU A 170 7.86 21.96 8.56
C LEU A 170 7.88 23.40 9.10
N ASN A 171 7.44 24.40 8.32
CA ASN A 171 7.50 25.81 8.72
C ASN A 171 6.77 26.04 10.06
N GLY A 172 7.38 26.84 10.93
CA GLY A 172 6.81 27.22 12.23
C GLY A 172 6.98 26.17 13.34
N LEU A 173 7.61 25.02 13.07
CA LEU A 173 7.88 24.00 14.08
C LEU A 173 9.09 24.31 14.98
N LEU A 174 9.79 25.44 14.76
CA LEU A 174 10.83 25.94 15.66
C LEU A 174 10.43 27.23 16.39
N GLU A 175 9.17 27.66 16.29
CA GLU A 175 8.66 28.76 17.12
C GLU A 175 8.73 28.41 18.61
N GLU A 176 8.92 29.42 19.48
CA GLU A 176 9.11 29.23 20.93
C GLU A 176 8.01 28.40 21.59
N VAL A 177 6.76 28.62 21.16
CA VAL A 177 5.59 27.87 21.62
C VAL A 177 4.80 27.40 20.40
N CYS A 178 4.89 26.11 20.10
CA CYS A 178 4.20 25.50 18.96
C CYS A 178 3.91 24.02 19.22
N ILE A 179 2.87 23.50 18.57
CA ILE A 179 2.55 22.07 18.61
C ILE A 179 2.91 21.40 17.28
N TYR A 180 3.55 20.24 17.39
CA TYR A 180 3.90 19.44 16.22
C TYR A 180 2.67 18.65 15.73
N PRO A 181 2.59 18.33 14.43
CA PRO A 181 1.50 17.52 13.89
C PRO A 181 1.26 16.25 14.72
N PRO A 182 0.07 16.07 15.31
CA PRO A 182 -0.22 14.91 16.13
C PRO A 182 -0.41 13.66 15.25
N PHE A 183 -0.15 12.48 15.83
CA PHE A 183 -0.36 11.21 15.14
C PHE A 183 -0.76 10.12 16.13
N ILE A 184 -1.40 9.07 15.61
CA ILE A 184 -1.71 7.87 16.40
C ILE A 184 -0.49 6.96 16.43
N ILE A 185 -0.21 6.36 17.58
CA ILE A 185 0.73 5.26 17.74
C ILE A 185 -0.04 3.95 17.61
N GLY A 186 0.50 3.04 16.80
CA GLY A 186 0.07 1.66 16.69
C GLY A 186 1.22 0.71 16.98
N GLU A 187 1.00 -0.57 16.71
CA GLU A 187 1.96 -1.61 17.03
C GLU A 187 2.60 -2.18 15.75
N TYR A 188 3.92 -2.34 15.77
CA TYR A 188 4.66 -3.10 14.77
C TYR A 188 5.99 -3.61 15.37
N PRO A 189 6.32 -4.90 15.25
CA PRO A 189 7.49 -5.48 15.91
C PRO A 189 8.80 -4.73 15.59
N GLY A 190 9.59 -4.38 16.62
CA GLY A 190 10.89 -3.72 16.46
C GLY A 190 11.02 -2.38 17.19
N VAL A 191 12.07 -1.64 16.90
CA VAL A 191 12.35 -0.33 17.52
C VAL A 191 12.21 0.76 16.47
N TRP A 192 11.17 1.58 16.61
CA TRP A 192 10.77 2.56 15.60
C TRP A 192 10.79 4.01 16.11
N GLY A 193 11.78 4.34 16.95
CA GLY A 193 11.95 5.70 17.47
C GLY A 193 11.04 6.08 18.64
N PHE A 194 10.25 5.13 19.14
CA PHE A 194 9.41 5.23 20.34
C PHE A 194 9.71 4.05 21.28
N GLU A 195 8.73 3.57 22.05
CA GLU A 195 8.89 2.34 22.85
C GLU A 195 8.99 1.10 21.95
N GLU A 196 9.41 -0.03 22.54
CA GLU A 196 9.51 -1.28 21.80
C GLU A 196 8.14 -1.66 21.22
N ASN A 197 8.14 -2.00 19.93
CA ASN A 197 6.98 -2.33 19.12
C ASN A 197 5.99 -1.19 18.86
N GLU A 198 6.29 0.06 19.24
CA GLU A 198 5.47 1.22 18.92
C GLU A 198 5.90 1.85 17.59
N ILE A 199 4.95 2.13 16.70
CA ILE A 199 5.19 2.84 15.43
C ILE A 199 4.05 3.83 15.14
N PRO A 200 4.30 4.98 14.49
CA PRO A 200 3.22 5.84 14.02
C PRO A 200 2.30 5.13 13.03
N VAL A 201 0.99 5.30 13.20
CA VAL A 201 0.00 4.78 12.25
C VAL A 201 0.14 5.55 10.94
N THR A 202 0.44 4.81 9.87
CA THR A 202 0.85 5.36 8.58
C THR A 202 -0.29 5.65 7.60
N THR A 203 -1.52 5.47 8.07
CA THR A 203 -2.74 5.59 7.29
C THR A 203 -3.75 6.42 8.09
N ARG A 204 -4.56 7.21 7.38
CA ARG A 204 -5.69 7.94 7.98
C ARG A 204 -6.88 7.05 8.24
N ASP A 205 -6.92 5.89 7.60
CA ASP A 205 -7.97 4.91 7.82
C ASP A 205 -7.64 4.11 9.09
N ILE A 206 -8.61 3.90 9.98
CA ILE A 206 -8.44 3.15 11.24
C ILE A 206 -9.50 2.06 11.31
N ASN A 207 -9.15 0.85 11.79
CA ASN A 207 -10.15 -0.19 11.99
C ASN A 207 -11.18 0.22 13.06
N HIS A 208 -12.47 0.02 12.78
CA HIS A 208 -13.55 0.23 13.76
C HIS A 208 -13.43 -0.59 15.06
N LYS A 209 -12.60 -1.64 15.08
CA LYS A 209 -12.37 -2.51 16.24
C LYS A 209 -11.44 -1.86 17.25
N ILE A 210 -10.56 -0.95 16.80
CA ILE A 210 -9.69 -0.20 17.69
C ILE A 210 -10.60 0.68 18.55
N LYS A 211 -10.58 0.39 19.86
CA LYS A 211 -11.38 1.11 20.87
C LYS A 211 -10.62 2.29 21.44
N GLU A 212 -9.29 2.15 21.51
CA GLU A 212 -8.38 3.09 22.11
C GLU A 212 -7.37 3.53 21.06
N PHE A 213 -7.24 4.84 20.86
CA PHE A 213 -6.30 5.43 19.92
C PHE A 213 -5.25 6.20 20.71
N PRO A 214 -4.04 5.64 20.92
CA PRO A 214 -2.95 6.35 21.56
C PRO A 214 -2.50 7.51 20.67
N LEU A 215 -2.86 8.73 21.05
CA LEU A 215 -2.47 9.96 20.38
C LEU A 215 -1.13 10.44 20.96
N PHE A 216 -0.12 10.57 20.12
CA PHE A 216 1.14 11.18 20.48
C PHE A 216 1.10 12.68 20.20
N LEU A 217 1.42 13.45 21.23
CA LEU A 217 1.51 14.90 21.19
C LEU A 217 2.94 15.32 21.52
N SER A 218 3.47 16.30 20.80
CA SER A 218 4.73 16.94 21.17
C SER A 218 4.77 18.36 20.66
N GLY A 219 5.67 19.18 21.21
CA GLY A 219 5.81 20.56 20.79
C GLY A 219 6.85 21.31 21.61
N LYS A 220 7.12 22.55 21.20
CA LYS A 220 7.94 23.49 21.95
C LYS A 220 7.06 24.30 22.89
N VAL A 221 7.54 24.52 24.09
CA VAL A 221 6.92 25.35 25.14
C VAL A 221 8.02 26.13 25.85
N ASN A 222 7.68 27.19 26.55
CA ASN A 222 8.58 27.78 27.52
C ASN A 222 8.49 27.03 28.86
N PRO A 223 9.56 27.01 29.68
CA PRO A 223 9.50 26.41 31.00
C PRO A 223 8.39 27.05 31.85
N GLY A 224 7.59 26.22 32.51
CA GLY A 224 6.41 26.63 33.28
C GLY A 224 5.13 25.93 32.84
N GLU A 225 4.00 26.46 33.30
CA GLU A 225 2.67 25.90 33.07
C GLU A 225 2.13 26.22 31.67
N PHE A 226 1.37 25.29 31.10
CA PHE A 226 0.68 25.42 29.83
C PHE A 226 -0.55 24.52 29.79
N THR A 227 -1.46 24.79 28.85
CA THR A 227 -2.69 24.01 28.68
C THR A 227 -2.72 23.37 27.30
N VAL A 228 -3.07 22.09 27.24
CA VAL A 228 -3.32 21.36 25.99
C VAL A 228 -4.78 20.92 25.96
N SER A 229 -5.53 21.37 24.95
CA SER A 229 -6.92 20.98 24.71
C SER A 229 -7.02 20.11 23.47
N ILE A 230 -7.59 18.93 23.61
CA ILE A 230 -7.86 17.99 22.52
C ILE A 230 -9.36 17.88 22.33
N ILE A 231 -9.83 18.07 21.10
CA ILE A 231 -11.25 17.98 20.73
C ILE A 231 -11.36 17.06 19.51
N ALA A 232 -12.18 16.01 19.62
CA ALA A 232 -12.53 15.15 18.50
C ALA A 232 -13.99 15.39 18.08
N LYS A 233 -14.16 15.68 16.78
CA LYS A 233 -15.45 15.93 16.14
C LYS A 233 -15.75 14.88 15.08
N ASP A 234 -17.03 14.59 14.89
CA ASP A 234 -17.49 13.72 13.80
C ASP A 234 -17.60 14.48 12.47
N ALA A 235 -18.17 13.85 11.44
CA ALA A 235 -18.37 14.49 10.13
C ALA A 235 -19.40 15.63 10.12
N ASN A 236 -20.25 15.73 11.15
CA ASN A 236 -21.28 16.75 11.30
C ASN A 236 -20.81 17.91 12.20
N ASP A 237 -19.51 17.97 12.53
CA ASP A 237 -18.91 18.89 13.49
C ASP A 237 -19.37 18.71 14.96
N GLU A 238 -20.03 17.59 15.29
CA GLU A 238 -20.44 17.28 16.65
C GLU A 238 -19.27 16.75 17.48
N ILE A 239 -19.06 17.35 18.66
CA ILE A 239 -18.01 16.93 19.60
C ILE A 239 -18.47 15.67 20.33
N PHE A 240 -17.83 14.53 20.06
CA PHE A 240 -18.11 13.27 20.76
C PHE A 240 -17.06 12.94 21.82
N TRP A 241 -15.89 13.61 21.79
CA TRP A 241 -14.80 13.41 22.75
C TRP A 241 -13.98 14.68 22.89
N ASN A 242 -13.59 15.01 24.12
CA ASN A 242 -12.67 16.11 24.42
C ASN A 242 -11.86 15.81 25.69
N LYS A 243 -10.72 16.49 25.83
CA LYS A 243 -9.88 16.44 27.02
C LYS A 243 -9.08 17.73 27.12
N GLU A 244 -8.98 18.27 28.34
CA GLU A 244 -8.12 19.41 28.65
C GLU A 244 -7.09 18.97 29.68
N LEU A 245 -5.83 19.39 29.48
CA LEU A 245 -4.70 19.03 30.30
C LEU A 245 -3.99 20.30 30.74
N GLU A 246 -3.81 20.45 32.05
CA GLU A 246 -2.92 21.44 32.64
C GLU A 246 -1.57 20.74 32.90
N LEU A 247 -0.53 21.18 32.20
CA LEU A 247 0.79 20.57 32.19
C LEU A 247 1.83 21.60 32.61
N SER A 248 3.00 21.13 33.03
CA SER A 248 4.16 21.97 33.26
C SER A 248 5.40 21.28 32.71
N SER A 249 6.35 22.05 32.19
CA SER A 249 7.64 21.54 31.73
C SER A 249 8.76 22.37 32.33
N ASP A 250 9.83 21.70 32.78
CA ASP A 250 11.08 22.37 33.18
C ASP A 250 11.98 22.65 31.97
N SER A 251 11.62 22.12 30.79
CA SER A 251 12.39 22.22 29.55
C SER A 251 11.63 23.06 28.50
N ASN A 252 12.27 23.29 27.35
CA ASN A 252 11.66 24.01 26.24
C ASN A 252 10.76 23.12 25.34
N ILE A 253 10.45 21.90 25.80
CA ILE A 253 9.69 20.90 25.04
C ILE A 253 8.68 20.19 25.94
N PHE A 254 7.73 19.52 25.30
CA PHE A 254 6.88 18.54 25.96
C PHE A 254 6.56 17.39 25.00
N SER A 255 6.24 16.23 25.58
CA SER A 255 5.72 15.08 24.85
C SER A 255 4.74 14.32 25.73
N GLU A 256 3.56 14.02 25.20
CA GLU A 256 2.48 13.36 25.96
C GLU A 256 1.81 12.27 25.13
N ARG A 257 1.30 11.24 25.82
CA ARG A 257 0.49 10.18 25.22
C ARG A 257 -0.93 10.24 25.78
N ILE A 258 -1.90 10.46 24.90
CA ILE A 258 -3.31 10.61 25.27
C ILE A 258 -4.14 9.52 24.61
N ILE A 259 -4.87 8.75 25.41
CA ILE A 259 -5.78 7.73 24.88
C ILE A 259 -7.11 8.41 24.53
N ILE A 260 -7.49 8.35 23.25
CA ILE A 260 -8.87 8.60 22.82
C ILE A 260 -9.62 7.27 22.89
N ASP A 261 -10.66 7.19 23.72
CA ASP A 261 -11.40 5.97 24.05
C ASP A 261 -12.83 5.94 23.49
N LYS A 262 -13.19 6.96 22.70
CA LYS A 262 -14.48 7.07 22.01
C LYS A 262 -14.28 7.29 20.52
N LYS A 263 -15.28 6.87 19.76
CA LYS A 263 -15.34 7.01 18.31
C LYS A 263 -16.75 7.44 17.89
N PRO A 264 -16.92 8.12 16.75
CA PRO A 264 -18.23 8.50 16.27
C PRO A 264 -19.10 7.26 15.99
N GLU A 265 -20.36 7.31 16.41
CA GLU A 265 -21.34 6.23 16.23
C GLU A 265 -21.87 6.21 14.79
N GLU A 266 -22.15 7.40 14.26
CA GLU A 266 -22.59 7.68 12.89
C GLU A 266 -21.49 8.44 12.14
N ASN A 267 -21.46 8.36 10.81
CA ASN A 267 -20.45 9.01 9.97
C ASN A 267 -19.00 8.72 10.40
N LEU A 268 -18.44 7.65 9.83
CA LEU A 268 -17.16 7.04 10.20
C LEU A 268 -15.91 7.85 9.82
N SER A 269 -15.89 9.13 10.15
CA SER A 269 -14.75 10.02 10.06
C SER A 269 -14.72 10.91 11.29
N MET A 270 -13.53 11.19 11.78
CA MET A 270 -13.31 12.12 12.87
C MET A 270 -12.19 13.10 12.55
N GLU A 271 -12.35 14.34 12.99
CA GLU A 271 -11.29 15.34 13.05
C GLU A 271 -10.85 15.49 14.50
N VAL A 272 -9.56 15.32 14.76
CA VAL A 272 -8.94 15.61 16.06
C VAL A 272 -8.20 16.94 15.93
N SER A 273 -8.62 17.91 16.74
CA SER A 273 -7.98 19.20 16.90
C SER A 273 -7.22 19.22 18.22
N VAL A 274 -5.97 19.66 18.19
CA VAL A 274 -5.12 19.83 19.37
C VAL A 274 -4.67 21.27 19.46
N SER A 275 -5.06 21.95 20.53
CA SER A 275 -4.68 23.32 20.82
C SER A 275 -3.71 23.37 21.99
N LEU A 276 -2.58 24.05 21.80
CA LEU A 276 -1.64 24.41 22.85
C LEU A 276 -1.87 25.88 23.20
N LYS A 277 -1.98 26.18 24.50
CA LYS A 277 -2.06 27.55 25.00
C LYS A 277 -1.04 27.76 26.11
N GLN A 278 -0.16 28.73 25.93
CA GLN A 278 0.76 29.18 26.98
C GLN A 278 0.83 30.70 26.97
N ASN A 279 0.57 31.32 28.12
CA ASN A 279 0.45 32.78 28.24
C ASN A 279 -0.59 33.35 27.24
N LYS A 280 -0.12 34.12 26.25
CA LYS A 280 -0.95 34.72 25.18
C LYS A 280 -0.83 33.98 23.84
N ILE A 281 0.08 33.01 23.74
CA ILE A 281 0.32 32.27 22.51
C ILE A 281 -0.62 31.07 22.48
N THR A 282 -1.24 30.87 21.32
CA THR A 282 -2.08 29.69 21.04
C THR A 282 -1.66 29.13 19.69
N ASP A 283 -1.42 27.83 19.64
CA ASP A 283 -1.21 27.09 18.40
C ASP A 283 -2.25 25.97 18.29
N LEU A 284 -2.59 25.59 17.06
CA LEU A 284 -3.62 24.61 16.74
C LEU A 284 -3.16 23.72 15.59
N LYS A 285 -3.16 22.41 15.82
CA LYS A 285 -2.99 21.40 14.76
C LYS A 285 -4.21 20.52 14.68
N LYS A 286 -4.46 20.01 13.46
CA LYS A 286 -5.59 19.14 13.16
C LYS A 286 -5.11 17.90 12.44
N MET A 287 -5.77 16.79 12.72
CA MET A 287 -5.63 15.55 11.96
C MET A 287 -6.99 14.94 11.67
N SER A 288 -7.14 14.32 10.50
CA SER A 288 -8.37 13.64 10.11
C SER A 288 -8.16 12.13 10.00
N LEU A 289 -9.12 11.40 10.54
CA LEU A 289 -9.14 9.94 10.57
C LEU A 289 -10.46 9.44 9.98
N ARG A 290 -10.41 8.29 9.33
CA ARG A 290 -11.59 7.61 8.77
C ARG A 290 -11.68 6.24 9.39
N ILE A 291 -12.77 5.97 10.07
CA ILE A 291 -13.04 4.66 10.63
C ILE A 291 -13.54 3.76 9.50
N ARG A 292 -12.83 2.67 9.27
CA ARG A 292 -13.24 1.61 8.36
C ARG A 292 -13.93 0.54 9.20
N LYS A 293 -15.22 0.32 8.94
CA LYS A 293 -15.87 -0.93 9.31
C LYS A 293 -15.32 -2.02 8.38
N PRO A 294 -14.64 -3.05 8.89
CA PRO A 294 -14.28 -4.26 8.18
C PRO A 294 -15.51 -4.88 7.56
N GLY A 295 -15.28 -5.62 6.49
CA GLY A 295 -16.17 -6.71 6.10
C GLY A 295 -16.89 -6.55 4.77
N LEU A 296 -16.33 -5.78 3.85
CA LEU A 296 -16.22 -6.34 2.51
C LEU A 296 -14.75 -6.28 2.12
N SER A 297 -14.14 -7.45 1.99
CA SER A 297 -12.92 -7.54 1.18
C SER A 297 -13.20 -6.89 -0.17
N PHE A 298 -12.20 -6.23 -0.78
CA PHE A 298 -12.35 -5.67 -2.15
C PHE A 298 -12.77 -6.72 -3.19
N PHE A 299 -12.67 -8.01 -2.84
CA PHE A 299 -13.08 -9.15 -3.65
C PHE A 299 -14.57 -9.51 -3.49
N ILE A 300 -15.26 -8.94 -2.51
CA ILE A 300 -16.68 -9.20 -2.24
C ILE A 300 -17.50 -8.08 -2.87
N ASN A 301 -18.36 -8.44 -3.82
CA ASN A 301 -19.31 -7.52 -4.43
C ASN A 301 -20.75 -7.73 -3.92
N ASN A 302 -21.01 -8.86 -3.22
CA ASN A 302 -22.32 -9.25 -2.72
C ASN A 302 -22.18 -10.10 -1.44
N VAL A 303 -22.65 -9.59 -0.30
CA VAL A 303 -22.55 -10.27 1.01
C VAL A 303 -23.35 -11.57 1.04
N ASP A 304 -24.50 -11.65 0.38
CA ASP A 304 -25.31 -12.87 0.34
C ASP A 304 -24.56 -14.00 -0.39
N GLU A 305 -23.85 -13.68 -1.48
CA GLU A 305 -22.99 -14.65 -2.19
C GLU A 305 -21.74 -14.98 -1.37
N ALA A 306 -21.13 -13.99 -0.71
CA ALA A 306 -19.98 -14.22 0.15
C ALA A 306 -20.29 -15.18 1.31
N LEU A 307 -21.49 -15.10 1.89
CA LEU A 307 -21.96 -16.05 2.90
C LEU A 307 -22.10 -17.47 2.35
N ASP A 308 -22.52 -17.64 1.10
CA ASP A 308 -22.57 -18.96 0.46
C ASP A 308 -21.17 -19.49 0.16
N GLN A 309 -20.24 -18.60 -0.22
CA GLN A 309 -18.85 -18.93 -0.49
C GLN A 309 -18.12 -19.39 0.78
N MET A 310 -18.46 -18.85 1.96
CA MET A 310 -17.89 -19.21 3.29
C MET A 310 -18.02 -20.69 3.67
N ARG A 311 -18.77 -21.48 2.91
CA ARG A 311 -19.01 -22.90 3.15
C ARG A 311 -17.75 -23.75 3.38
N TYR A 312 -16.59 -23.30 2.90
CA TYR A 312 -15.31 -24.00 3.07
C TYR A 312 -14.58 -23.66 4.37
N ILE A 313 -15.02 -22.63 5.10
CA ILE A 313 -14.39 -22.16 6.35
C ILE A 313 -15.32 -22.28 7.56
N VAL A 314 -16.65 -22.16 7.38
CA VAL A 314 -17.64 -22.30 8.46
C VAL A 314 -17.81 -23.75 8.92
N THR A 315 -18.35 -23.91 10.13
CA THR A 315 -18.89 -25.17 10.68
C THR A 315 -20.36 -25.37 10.31
N ASP A 316 -20.89 -26.59 10.50
CA ASP A 316 -22.29 -26.93 10.21
C ASP A 316 -23.28 -26.11 11.05
N GLU A 317 -22.93 -25.79 12.29
CA GLU A 317 -23.75 -24.98 13.19
C GLU A 317 -23.80 -23.53 12.71
N GLU A 318 -22.64 -22.94 12.40
CA GLU A 318 -22.53 -21.58 11.85
C GLU A 318 -23.26 -21.45 10.51
N TYR A 319 -23.14 -22.45 9.64
CA TYR A 319 -23.85 -22.47 8.36
C TYR A 319 -25.38 -22.51 8.57
N LYS A 320 -25.87 -23.36 9.48
CA LYS A 320 -27.31 -23.42 9.81
C LYS A 320 -27.80 -22.10 10.40
N LEU A 321 -26.97 -21.43 11.19
CA LEU A 321 -27.28 -20.14 11.81
C LEU A 321 -27.42 -19.05 10.74
N VAL A 322 -26.45 -18.94 9.84
CA VAL A 322 -26.48 -18.02 8.69
C VAL A 322 -27.69 -18.29 7.78
N LYS A 323 -27.97 -19.56 7.48
CA LYS A 323 -29.07 -19.97 6.57
C LYS A 323 -30.45 -19.64 7.15
N LYS A 324 -30.61 -19.64 8.47
CA LYS A 324 -31.89 -19.35 9.15
C LYS A 324 -32.10 -17.85 9.45
N ALA A 325 -31.03 -17.05 9.42
CA ALA A 325 -31.08 -15.63 9.74
C ALA A 325 -31.83 -14.80 8.68
N LYS A 326 -32.50 -13.73 9.12
CA LYS A 326 -33.16 -12.79 8.19
C LYS A 326 -32.10 -11.98 7.42
N ARG A 327 -32.45 -11.46 6.24
CA ARG A 327 -31.51 -10.69 5.38
C ARG A 327 -30.74 -9.58 6.12
N LYS A 328 -31.40 -8.81 7.00
CA LYS A 328 -30.75 -7.76 7.82
C LYS A 328 -29.80 -8.31 8.89
N GLU A 329 -30.00 -9.54 9.35
CA GLU A 329 -29.17 -10.20 10.36
C GLU A 329 -27.98 -10.93 9.73
N ARG A 330 -28.13 -11.39 8.48
CA ARG A 330 -27.08 -12.09 7.73
C ARG A 330 -25.81 -11.24 7.58
N GLU A 331 -25.95 -9.95 7.30
CA GLU A 331 -24.81 -9.03 7.20
C GLU A 331 -24.08 -8.91 8.54
N LYS A 332 -24.83 -8.79 9.65
CA LYS A 332 -24.25 -8.74 11.00
C LYS A 332 -23.49 -10.03 11.33
N LEU A 333 -24.05 -11.19 11.00
CA LEU A 333 -23.40 -12.48 11.20
C LEU A 333 -22.16 -12.64 10.33
N PHE A 334 -22.18 -12.13 9.09
CA PHE A 334 -21.02 -12.07 8.22
C PHE A 334 -19.87 -11.32 8.88
N TYR A 335 -20.13 -10.09 9.32
CA TYR A 335 -19.13 -9.25 9.98
C TYR A 335 -18.60 -9.93 11.24
N GLN A 336 -19.49 -10.46 12.09
CA GLN A 336 -19.10 -11.13 13.33
C GLN A 336 -18.24 -12.37 13.07
N PHE A 337 -18.62 -13.20 12.09
CA PHE A 337 -17.85 -14.42 11.76
C PHE A 337 -16.40 -14.11 11.41
N TRP A 338 -16.19 -13.10 10.55
CA TRP A 338 -14.85 -12.69 10.16
C TRP A 338 -14.16 -11.92 11.27
N ASP A 339 -14.89 -11.09 12.01
CA ASP A 339 -14.37 -10.37 13.18
C ASP A 339 -13.72 -11.31 14.20
N ASP A 340 -14.43 -12.38 14.58
CA ASP A 340 -13.98 -13.41 15.53
C ASP A 340 -12.74 -14.18 15.05
N ARG A 341 -12.43 -14.12 13.74
CA ARG A 341 -11.33 -14.86 13.09
C ARG A 341 -10.25 -13.94 12.53
N ASP A 342 -10.27 -12.67 12.89
CA ASP A 342 -9.28 -11.70 12.45
C ASP A 342 -7.94 -11.94 13.15
N PRO A 343 -6.87 -12.32 12.43
CA PRO A 343 -5.57 -12.54 13.03
C PRO A 343 -4.94 -11.25 13.57
N THR A 344 -5.29 -10.08 13.02
CA THR A 344 -4.71 -8.79 13.41
C THR A 344 -5.80 -7.73 13.64
N PRO A 345 -6.59 -7.83 14.72
CA PRO A 345 -7.74 -6.95 14.96
C PRO A 345 -7.39 -5.45 15.08
N GLY A 346 -6.10 -5.11 15.28
CA GLY A 346 -5.58 -3.75 15.28
C GLY A 346 -5.31 -3.15 13.88
N THR A 347 -5.36 -3.94 12.81
CA THR A 347 -5.17 -3.45 11.43
C THR A 347 -6.51 -3.25 10.73
N ILE A 348 -6.57 -2.44 9.66
CA ILE A 348 -7.82 -2.10 8.97
C ILE A 348 -8.42 -3.28 8.19
N SER A 349 -7.57 -4.20 7.76
CA SER A 349 -7.93 -5.34 6.95
C SER A 349 -8.03 -6.56 7.85
N ASN A 350 -8.97 -7.45 7.56
CA ASN A 350 -8.92 -8.79 8.10
C ASN A 350 -8.17 -9.66 7.09
N GLU A 351 -6.91 -9.99 7.39
CA GLU A 351 -6.03 -10.73 6.47
C GLU A 351 -6.61 -12.07 6.06
N LEU A 352 -7.22 -12.78 7.02
CA LEU A 352 -7.81 -14.09 6.77
C LEU A 352 -8.99 -13.97 5.79
N MET A 353 -9.85 -12.97 6.00
CA MET A 353 -10.97 -12.69 5.10
C MET A 353 -10.47 -12.31 3.70
N ASP A 354 -9.49 -11.39 3.61
CA ASP A 354 -8.94 -10.94 2.33
C ASP A 354 -8.29 -12.09 1.56
N GLN A 355 -7.52 -12.95 2.23
CA GLN A 355 -6.93 -14.13 1.60
C GLN A 355 -7.99 -15.13 1.15
N TYR A 356 -9.02 -15.37 1.97
CA TYR A 356 -10.11 -16.28 1.62
C TYR A 356 -10.83 -15.82 0.35
N TYR A 357 -11.27 -14.56 0.32
CA TYR A 357 -12.00 -14.04 -0.84
C TYR A 357 -11.12 -13.78 -2.06
N TYR A 358 -9.82 -13.56 -1.86
CA TYR A 358 -8.85 -13.60 -2.96
C TYR A 358 -8.84 -14.98 -3.64
N ARG A 359 -8.77 -16.07 -2.85
CA ARG A 359 -8.79 -17.44 -3.41
C ARG A 359 -10.12 -17.76 -4.09
N VAL A 360 -11.23 -17.27 -3.54
CA VAL A 360 -12.55 -17.38 -4.19
C VAL A 360 -12.57 -16.67 -5.54
N LYS A 361 -12.12 -15.41 -5.59
CA LYS A 361 -12.02 -14.65 -6.83
C LYS A 361 -11.13 -15.34 -7.86
N TYR A 362 -9.93 -15.75 -7.44
CA TYR A 362 -9.00 -16.49 -8.31
C TYR A 362 -9.66 -17.76 -8.87
N SER A 363 -10.35 -18.50 -8.01
CA SER A 363 -11.06 -19.72 -8.43
C SER A 363 -12.13 -19.41 -9.48
N ASN A 364 -12.91 -18.33 -9.29
CA ASN A 364 -13.89 -17.88 -10.28
C ASN A 364 -13.26 -17.44 -11.60
N GLU A 365 -12.07 -16.82 -11.58
CA GLU A 365 -11.37 -16.40 -12.79
C GLU A 365 -10.72 -17.56 -13.55
N LYS A 366 -10.26 -18.60 -12.85
CA LYS A 366 -9.44 -19.69 -13.43
C LYS A 366 -10.18 -20.99 -13.63
N PHE A 367 -11.13 -21.32 -12.76
CA PHE A 367 -11.77 -22.64 -12.71
C PHE A 367 -13.28 -22.56 -12.97
N ALA A 368 -13.82 -21.41 -13.37
CA ALA A 368 -15.22 -21.33 -13.76
C ALA A 368 -15.49 -22.14 -15.04
N SER A 369 -16.63 -22.83 -15.03
CA SER A 369 -17.18 -23.56 -16.19
C SER A 369 -18.70 -23.36 -16.21
N PHE A 370 -19.50 -24.42 -16.25
CA PHE A 370 -20.97 -24.35 -16.12
C PHE A 370 -21.45 -23.84 -14.75
N GLN A 371 -20.55 -23.82 -13.76
CA GLN A 371 -20.78 -23.27 -12.42
C GLN A 371 -19.67 -22.29 -12.04
N PRO A 372 -19.91 -21.36 -11.09
CA PRO A 372 -18.87 -20.50 -10.54
C PRO A 372 -17.66 -21.32 -10.09
N GLY A 373 -16.46 -20.83 -10.37
CA GLY A 373 -15.22 -21.56 -10.12
C GLY A 373 -15.06 -21.98 -8.65
N TRP A 374 -15.53 -21.18 -7.70
CA TRP A 374 -15.53 -21.54 -6.28
C TRP A 374 -16.31 -22.81 -5.95
N LYS A 375 -17.31 -23.21 -6.78
CA LYS A 375 -18.09 -24.46 -6.62
C LYS A 375 -17.46 -25.67 -7.31
N THR A 376 -16.43 -25.47 -8.12
CA THR A 376 -15.72 -26.58 -8.78
C THR A 376 -14.79 -27.30 -7.81
N ASP A 377 -14.40 -28.52 -8.16
CA ASP A 377 -13.48 -29.29 -7.33
C ASP A 377 -12.09 -28.64 -7.26
N MET A 378 -11.58 -28.13 -8.39
CA MET A 378 -10.33 -27.37 -8.42
C MET A 378 -10.43 -26.10 -7.57
N GLY A 379 -11.52 -25.35 -7.68
CA GLY A 379 -11.76 -24.17 -6.84
C GLY A 379 -11.87 -24.49 -5.35
N MET A 380 -12.54 -25.58 -4.98
CA MET A 380 -12.61 -26.05 -3.59
C MET A 380 -11.21 -26.35 -3.04
N ILE A 381 -10.40 -27.14 -3.76
CA ILE A 381 -9.04 -27.48 -3.34
C ILE A 381 -8.18 -26.21 -3.25
N TYR A 382 -8.27 -25.30 -4.22
CA TYR A 382 -7.53 -24.05 -4.22
C TYR A 382 -7.92 -23.12 -3.05
N ILE A 383 -9.21 -23.03 -2.72
CA ILE A 383 -9.67 -22.23 -1.57
C ILE A 383 -9.15 -22.81 -0.26
N LEU A 384 -9.23 -24.13 -0.09
CA LEU A 384 -8.81 -24.81 1.14
C LEU A 384 -7.29 -24.80 1.34
N PHE A 385 -6.55 -25.14 0.30
CA PHE A 385 -5.10 -25.41 0.40
C PHE A 385 -4.23 -24.34 -0.23
N GLY A 386 -4.82 -23.41 -0.99
CA GLY A 386 -4.06 -22.41 -1.72
C GLY A 386 -3.51 -22.92 -3.05
N PRO A 387 -2.54 -22.20 -3.64
CA PRO A 387 -1.86 -22.64 -4.85
C PRO A 387 -0.99 -23.87 -4.56
N PRO A 388 -0.97 -24.85 -5.47
CA PRO A 388 -0.13 -26.04 -5.33
C PRO A 388 1.36 -25.72 -5.50
N ASP A 389 2.20 -26.56 -4.93
CA ASP A 389 3.66 -26.49 -5.05
C ASP A 389 4.17 -26.86 -6.45
N ASP A 390 3.45 -27.77 -7.12
CA ASP A 390 3.68 -28.22 -8.49
C ASP A 390 2.35 -28.64 -9.15
N MET A 391 2.26 -28.49 -10.48
CA MET A 391 1.11 -28.90 -11.28
C MET A 391 1.56 -29.69 -12.50
N GLN A 392 1.07 -30.91 -12.62
CA GLN A 392 1.39 -31.79 -13.75
C GLN A 392 0.15 -32.07 -14.57
N ARG A 393 0.21 -31.74 -15.87
CA ARG A 393 -0.87 -31.99 -16.81
C ARG A 393 -0.50 -33.13 -17.75
N THR A 394 -1.32 -34.17 -17.77
CA THR A 394 -1.14 -35.34 -18.63
C THR A 394 -2.30 -35.45 -19.60
N PHE A 395 -1.99 -35.59 -20.89
CA PHE A 395 -2.99 -35.82 -21.92
C PHE A 395 -3.16 -37.34 -22.12
N GLY A 396 -4.40 -37.80 -22.17
CA GLY A 396 -4.73 -39.18 -22.51
C GLY A 396 -4.32 -39.53 -23.94
N GLN A 397 -4.21 -40.84 -24.22
CA GLN A 397 -3.88 -41.39 -25.55
C GLN A 397 -4.82 -40.89 -26.65
N ASN A 398 -6.08 -40.57 -26.30
CA ASN A 398 -7.00 -39.79 -27.11
C ASN A 398 -7.04 -38.36 -26.54
N THR A 399 -6.72 -37.35 -27.35
CA THR A 399 -6.50 -35.93 -26.96
C THR A 399 -7.68 -35.21 -26.29
N ARG A 400 -8.77 -35.93 -25.95
CA ARG A 400 -9.98 -35.40 -25.30
C ARG A 400 -9.96 -35.53 -23.77
N ASN A 401 -9.17 -36.43 -23.23
CA ASN A 401 -9.17 -36.74 -21.79
C ASN A 401 -7.91 -36.13 -21.18
N THR A 402 -8.07 -35.27 -20.17
CA THR A 402 -6.93 -34.59 -19.54
C THR A 402 -6.94 -34.81 -18.05
N TYR A 403 -5.79 -35.19 -17.51
CA TYR A 403 -5.54 -35.22 -16.07
C TYR A 403 -4.69 -34.01 -15.68
N GLU A 404 -5.03 -33.41 -14.55
CA GLU A 404 -4.19 -32.42 -13.89
C GLU A 404 -3.99 -32.87 -12.44
N THR A 405 -2.73 -32.99 -12.01
CA THR A 405 -2.41 -33.36 -10.63
C THR A 405 -1.70 -32.21 -9.96
N TRP A 406 -2.26 -31.76 -8.84
CA TRP A 406 -1.73 -30.71 -7.98
C TRP A 406 -1.02 -31.34 -6.80
N TYR A 407 0.23 -30.95 -6.57
CA TYR A 407 1.04 -31.46 -5.47
C TYR A 407 1.16 -30.39 -4.39
N TYR A 408 0.95 -30.79 -3.14
CA TYR A 408 1.14 -29.98 -1.94
C TYR A 408 2.11 -30.72 -1.01
N TYR A 409 3.40 -30.44 -1.18
CA TYR A 409 4.48 -31.13 -0.47
C TYR A 409 4.47 -30.81 1.02
N SER A 410 4.12 -29.58 1.40
CA SER A 410 4.07 -29.13 2.80
C SER A 410 3.12 -29.95 3.68
N ILE A 411 2.02 -30.46 3.09
CA ILE A 411 1.02 -31.28 3.77
C ILE A 411 1.06 -32.75 3.32
N ASN A 412 2.05 -33.12 2.49
CA ASN A 412 2.19 -34.43 1.88
C ASN A 412 0.90 -34.95 1.24
N ARG A 413 0.25 -34.10 0.42
CA ARG A 413 -0.98 -34.46 -0.32
C ARG A 413 -0.84 -34.16 -1.80
N ASN A 414 -1.58 -34.90 -2.61
CA ASN A 414 -1.82 -34.57 -4.00
C ASN A 414 -3.31 -34.68 -4.29
N PHE A 415 -3.75 -33.92 -5.29
CA PHE A 415 -5.13 -33.91 -5.76
C PHE A 415 -5.10 -34.06 -7.28
N SER A 416 -5.64 -35.17 -7.77
CA SER A 416 -5.77 -35.43 -9.20
C SER A 416 -7.17 -35.08 -9.67
N PHE A 417 -7.23 -34.38 -10.79
CA PHE A 417 -8.44 -33.92 -11.43
C PHE A 417 -8.52 -34.50 -12.84
N TYR A 418 -9.74 -34.83 -13.25
CA TYR A 418 -10.03 -35.42 -14.55
C TYR A 418 -11.09 -34.60 -15.28
N ASP A 419 -10.78 -34.16 -16.49
CA ASP A 419 -11.74 -33.55 -17.42
C ASP A 419 -12.26 -34.62 -18.37
N GLU A 420 -13.50 -35.06 -18.12
CA GLU A 420 -14.16 -36.11 -18.91
C GLU A 420 -14.61 -35.62 -20.29
N ASN A 421 -14.97 -34.34 -20.39
CA ASN A 421 -15.66 -33.80 -21.57
C ASN A 421 -14.81 -32.83 -22.40
N GLY A 422 -13.63 -32.44 -21.90
CA GLY A 422 -12.71 -31.52 -22.59
C GLY A 422 -13.16 -30.06 -22.53
N PHE A 423 -14.13 -29.73 -21.66
CA PHE A 423 -14.67 -28.37 -21.49
C PHE A 423 -14.08 -27.64 -20.27
N GLY A 424 -13.06 -28.23 -19.63
CA GLY A 424 -12.43 -27.65 -18.45
C GLY A 424 -13.21 -27.83 -17.14
N ASP A 425 -14.24 -28.68 -17.10
CA ASP A 425 -14.94 -29.05 -15.84
C ASP A 425 -14.23 -30.23 -15.17
N PHE A 426 -13.03 -29.97 -14.69
CA PHE A 426 -12.19 -30.92 -13.99
C PHE A 426 -12.84 -31.39 -12.69
N LYS A 427 -13.03 -32.71 -12.55
CA LYS A 427 -13.56 -33.37 -11.35
C LYS A 427 -12.46 -34.06 -10.57
N LEU A 428 -12.55 -34.01 -9.25
CA LEU A 428 -11.61 -34.69 -8.36
C LEU A 428 -11.76 -36.21 -8.53
N THR A 429 -10.65 -36.91 -8.77
CA THR A 429 -10.68 -38.37 -8.97
C THR A 429 -10.94 -39.14 -7.68
N THR A 430 -10.65 -38.53 -6.53
CA THR A 430 -10.90 -39.09 -5.19
C THR A 430 -11.63 -38.07 -4.36
N PRO A 431 -12.89 -38.32 -3.95
CA PRO A 431 -13.68 -37.34 -3.22
C PRO A 431 -12.97 -36.84 -1.96
N TYR A 432 -12.93 -35.52 -1.79
CA TYR A 432 -12.41 -34.89 -0.59
C TYR A 432 -13.55 -34.66 0.40
N TYR A 433 -13.70 -35.55 1.37
CA TYR A 433 -14.65 -35.37 2.46
C TYR A 433 -14.00 -34.56 3.59
N ARG A 434 -14.51 -33.35 3.82
CA ARG A 434 -14.19 -32.60 5.05
C ARG A 434 -14.87 -33.33 6.22
N ALA A 435 -14.20 -33.42 7.37
CA ALA A 435 -14.77 -34.03 8.59
C ALA A 435 -15.89 -33.19 9.25
N VAL A 436 -16.48 -32.24 8.51
CA VAL A 436 -17.57 -31.35 8.94
C VAL A 436 -18.57 -31.39 7.77
N GLY A 437 -19.80 -31.84 8.07
CA GLY A 437 -20.67 -32.54 7.14
C GLY A 437 -21.23 -31.70 6.00
N TRP A 438 -21.26 -32.30 4.82
CA TRP A 438 -22.12 -31.90 3.71
C TRP A 438 -23.30 -32.86 3.60
#